data_AF-A0A8T7GMK0-F1
#
_entry.id   AF-A0A8T7GMK0-F1
#
_cell.length_a   1.000
_cell.length_b   1.000
_cell.length_c   1.000
_cell.angle_alpha   90.00
_cell.angle_beta   90.00
_cell.angle_gamma   90.00
#
_symmetry.space_group_name_H-M   'P 1'
#
loop_
_entity.id
_entity.type
_entity.pdbx_description
1 polymer ?
#
loop_
_entity_poly.entity_id
_entity_poly.type
_entity_poly.pdbx_seq_one_letter_code
_entity_poly.pdbx_strand_id
1 'polypeptide(L)'
;MAAASGGCVALDAGEGLWVAGPARVEVVEGCVSVVGFEACSGDVLVVGGARGATFVASGGRARVCIVAGSGAAYTRVPSGRVFEAWSSLVEKLEAEGASRIVVVGGMETGKSTLVTWLHNVLGLGVVEADVGQNELGLPACVAYSSDSRRAVALSDLEPSGCLFVGHVSAEKVMDLVVSAAVASARRLRGGFVVDTDGFVAGRGVYYKAALAAALEADAVVVMGSAPALSAALRALGLRVYEAPAPELPRERSRLDRRSFRQRMWSRLFSDAETVVLDGVPILGLCPASREGDATVYHCPRATLTVAARAPPRGGGLRPGWEKGLLAAIAEGGTHTPALVERIVDPVEGRVVVRASKRPASTEGLILGWVLIHSDYSEEHLPTGLHPETVLQRRTGRQQRRGQRPRPA
;
A
#
# COMPACT_ATOMS: atom_id res chain seq x y z
N MET A 1 27.52 3.07 -0.43
CA MET A 1 27.60 1.90 0.48
C MET A 1 28.25 0.75 -0.28
N ALA A 2 29.30 0.14 0.27
CA ALA A 2 29.97 -1.00 -0.35
C ALA A 2 29.12 -2.28 -0.16
N ALA A 3 29.12 -3.17 -1.15
CA ALA A 3 28.54 -4.50 -0.99
C ALA A 3 29.36 -5.27 0.05
N ALA A 4 28.71 -5.69 1.14
CA ALA A 4 29.40 -6.43 2.19
C ALA A 4 29.34 -7.94 1.91
N SER A 5 30.49 -8.61 1.93
CA SER A 5 30.53 -10.03 2.28
C SER A 5 30.13 -10.16 3.76
N GLY A 6 29.36 -11.17 4.11
CA GLY A 6 28.91 -11.38 5.50
C GLY A 6 30.03 -11.32 6.54
N GLY A 7 29.70 -11.00 7.80
CA GLY A 7 30.66 -10.83 8.88
C GLY A 7 30.00 -10.59 10.23
N CYS A 8 30.77 -10.72 11.31
CA CYS A 8 30.30 -10.47 12.67
C CYS A 8 30.79 -9.11 13.18
N VAL A 9 29.90 -8.36 13.82
CA VAL A 9 30.15 -7.03 14.36
C VAL A 9 29.84 -7.04 15.85
N ALA A 10 30.81 -6.63 16.67
CA ALA A 10 30.62 -6.36 18.09
C ALA A 10 30.14 -4.92 18.29
N LEU A 11 29.12 -4.73 19.12
CA LEU A 11 28.51 -3.46 19.46
C LEU A 11 28.66 -3.23 20.98
N ASP A 12 29.21 -2.09 21.36
CA ASP A 12 29.16 -1.63 22.75
C ASP A 12 27.73 -1.19 23.12
N ALA A 13 27.44 -1.06 24.42
CA ALA A 13 26.12 -0.67 24.89
C ALA A 13 25.67 0.66 24.26
N GLY A 14 24.49 0.66 23.65
CA GLY A 14 23.96 1.79 22.89
C GLY A 14 24.50 1.91 21.47
N GLU A 15 25.56 1.22 21.03
CA GLU A 15 25.95 1.27 19.62
C GLU A 15 24.91 0.60 18.72
N GLY A 16 24.69 1.19 17.54
CA GLY A 16 23.76 0.69 16.54
C GLY A 16 24.46 0.11 15.32
N LEU A 17 23.81 -0.87 14.71
CA LEU A 17 24.15 -1.39 13.40
C LEU A 17 22.93 -1.26 12.49
N TRP A 18 23.04 -0.44 11.47
CA TRP A 18 22.04 -0.39 10.42
C TRP A 18 22.37 -1.44 9.34
N VAL A 19 21.41 -2.29 9.02
CA VAL A 19 21.53 -3.35 8.02
C VAL A 19 20.48 -3.14 6.95
N ALA A 20 20.91 -2.98 5.69
CA ALA A 20 20.06 -3.03 4.50
C ALA A 20 20.03 -4.45 3.94
N GLY A 21 18.82 -4.96 3.73
CA GLY A 21 18.61 -6.29 3.19
C GLY A 21 18.84 -6.40 1.67
N PRO A 22 18.82 -7.63 1.11
CA PRO A 22 18.37 -8.85 1.77
C PRO A 22 19.48 -9.44 2.66
N ALA A 23 19.25 -9.59 3.95
CA ALA A 23 20.26 -10.06 4.90
C ALA A 23 19.63 -10.90 6.02
N ARG A 24 20.35 -11.92 6.47
CA ARG A 24 20.05 -12.64 7.72
C ARG A 24 20.99 -12.11 8.80
N VAL A 25 20.44 -11.74 9.95
CA VAL A 25 21.16 -11.22 11.10
C VAL A 25 20.94 -12.17 12.27
N GLU A 26 22.01 -12.72 12.80
CA GLU A 26 22.00 -13.62 13.95
C GLU A 26 22.66 -12.93 15.14
N VAL A 27 21.98 -12.92 16.28
CA VAL A 27 22.57 -12.44 17.53
C VAL A 27 23.34 -13.61 18.13
N VAL A 28 24.67 -13.50 18.21
CA VAL A 28 25.54 -14.58 18.68
C VAL A 28 26.05 -14.36 20.11
N GLU A 29 25.88 -13.16 20.65
CA GLU A 29 26.22 -12.80 22.03
C GLU A 29 25.41 -11.57 22.46
N GLY A 30 24.98 -11.51 23.72
CA GLY A 30 24.23 -10.38 24.27
C GLY A 30 22.81 -10.24 23.69
N CYS A 31 22.25 -9.03 23.77
CA CYS A 31 20.95 -8.68 23.23
C CYS A 31 21.00 -7.37 22.44
N VAL A 32 20.12 -7.26 21.44
CA VAL A 32 19.91 -6.06 20.64
C VAL A 32 18.43 -5.71 20.58
N SER A 33 18.12 -4.42 20.68
CA SER A 33 16.81 -3.87 20.36
C SER A 33 16.70 -3.61 18.87
N VAL A 34 15.60 -4.03 18.26
CA VAL A 34 15.29 -3.87 16.84
C VAL A 34 13.79 -3.62 16.69
N VAL A 35 13.42 -2.49 16.08
CA VAL A 35 12.00 -2.12 15.78
C VAL A 35 11.08 -2.34 16.99
N GLY A 36 11.50 -1.94 18.19
CA GLY A 36 10.67 -2.00 19.39
C GLY A 36 10.61 -3.35 20.12
N PHE A 37 11.43 -4.33 19.76
CA PHE A 37 11.57 -5.54 20.57
C PHE A 37 13.02 -5.95 20.76
N GLU A 38 13.28 -6.75 21.80
CA GLU A 38 14.60 -7.30 22.09
C GLU A 38 14.78 -8.67 21.43
N ALA A 39 15.93 -8.84 20.80
CA ALA A 39 16.43 -10.11 20.25
C ALA A 39 17.77 -10.44 20.92
N CYS A 40 17.90 -11.63 21.47
CA CYS A 40 19.04 -12.07 22.26
C CYS A 40 19.79 -13.22 21.59
N SER A 41 20.91 -13.61 22.18
CA SER A 41 21.76 -14.71 21.70
C SER A 41 20.95 -15.95 21.27
N GLY A 42 21.12 -16.35 20.01
CA GLY A 42 20.40 -17.45 19.38
C GLY A 42 19.28 -17.00 18.42
N ASP A 43 18.80 -15.76 18.55
CA ASP A 43 17.77 -15.22 17.67
C ASP A 43 18.30 -14.91 16.27
N VAL A 44 17.47 -15.22 15.27
CA VAL A 44 17.76 -15.00 13.86
C VAL A 44 16.66 -14.16 13.24
N LEU A 45 17.06 -13.05 12.63
CA LEU A 45 16.18 -12.07 12.01
C LEU A 45 16.51 -11.92 10.53
N VAL A 46 15.49 -11.62 9.72
CA VAL A 46 15.64 -11.40 8.29
C VAL A 46 15.28 -9.97 7.95
N VAL A 47 16.19 -9.26 7.29
CA VAL A 47 15.94 -7.94 6.70
C VAL A 47 15.70 -8.13 5.21
N GLY A 48 14.50 -7.81 4.72
CA GLY A 48 14.14 -7.97 3.30
C GLY A 48 14.87 -7.01 2.34
N GLY A 49 14.95 -7.35 1.04
CA GLY A 49 15.74 -6.65 0.01
C GLY A 49 15.46 -5.16 -0.21
N ALA A 50 14.26 -4.70 0.15
CA ALA A 50 13.85 -3.30 0.02
C ALA A 50 13.90 -2.54 1.36
N ARG A 51 14.39 -3.17 2.43
CA ARG A 51 14.33 -2.67 3.80
C ARG A 51 15.72 -2.40 4.38
N GLY A 52 15.72 -1.58 5.42
CA GLY A 52 16.80 -1.54 6.38
C GLY A 52 16.22 -1.58 7.80
N ALA A 53 16.97 -2.17 8.72
CA ALA A 53 16.64 -2.19 10.14
C ALA A 53 17.88 -1.81 10.95
N THR A 54 17.67 -1.11 12.07
CA THR A 54 18.73 -0.76 13.01
C THR A 54 18.66 -1.67 14.22
N PHE A 55 19.77 -2.32 14.53
CA PHE A 55 19.98 -3.18 15.68
C PHE A 55 20.83 -2.42 16.69
N VAL A 56 20.30 -2.13 17.87
CA VAL A 56 21.00 -1.35 18.91
C VAL A 56 21.31 -2.26 20.08
N ALA A 57 22.56 -2.33 20.55
CA ALA A 57 22.90 -3.16 21.70
C ALA A 57 22.11 -2.74 22.96
N SER A 58 21.40 -3.69 23.57
CA SER A 58 20.60 -3.50 24.78
C SER A 58 21.20 -4.26 25.96
N GLY A 59 21.18 -3.66 27.16
CA GLY A 59 21.62 -4.30 28.40
C GLY A 59 23.13 -4.59 28.52
N GLY A 60 23.95 -4.29 27.51
CA GLY A 60 25.40 -4.51 27.53
C GLY A 60 26.02 -4.57 26.14
N ARG A 61 27.18 -5.23 26.03
CA ARG A 61 27.80 -5.56 24.74
C ARG A 61 27.00 -6.64 24.02
N ALA A 62 26.91 -6.51 22.70
CA ALA A 62 26.28 -7.51 21.84
C ALA A 62 27.17 -7.83 20.64
N ARG A 63 27.02 -9.03 20.08
CA ARG A 63 27.69 -9.43 18.84
C ARG A 63 26.67 -9.99 17.88
N VAL A 64 26.63 -9.43 16.67
CA VAL A 64 25.70 -9.82 15.61
C VAL A 64 26.47 -10.29 14.38
N CYS A 65 26.07 -11.41 13.80
CA CYS A 65 26.64 -11.97 12.57
C CYS A 65 25.65 -11.80 11.41
N ILE A 66 26.15 -11.29 10.29
CA ILE A 66 25.32 -10.93 9.13
C ILE A 66 25.69 -11.82 7.97
N VAL A 67 24.71 -12.49 7.39
CA VAL A 67 24.81 -13.14 6.09
C VAL A 67 24.14 -12.23 5.06
N ALA A 68 24.97 -11.51 4.31
CA ALA A 68 24.53 -10.53 3.32
C ALA A 68 24.17 -11.22 1.99
N GLY A 69 22.96 -10.95 1.49
CA GLY A 69 22.55 -11.30 0.14
C GLY A 69 22.95 -10.23 -0.89
N SER A 70 22.53 -10.41 -2.14
CA SER A 70 22.87 -9.50 -3.23
C SER A 70 22.39 -8.07 -2.97
N GLY A 71 23.33 -7.11 -2.99
CA GLY A 71 23.05 -5.69 -2.77
C GLY A 71 22.84 -5.29 -1.31
N ALA A 72 23.00 -6.21 -0.35
CA ALA A 72 22.96 -5.90 1.07
C ALA A 72 24.18 -5.08 1.50
N ALA A 73 23.97 -4.23 2.51
CA ALA A 73 25.00 -3.42 3.11
C ALA A 73 24.71 -3.24 4.60
N TYR A 74 25.74 -3.01 5.40
CA TYR A 74 25.56 -2.62 6.78
C TYR A 74 26.57 -1.55 7.17
N THR A 75 26.20 -0.70 8.12
CA THR A 75 27.08 0.31 8.69
C THR A 75 26.81 0.46 10.17
N ARG A 76 27.86 0.70 10.95
CA ARG A 76 27.68 1.19 12.31
C ARG A 76 26.98 2.54 12.25
N VAL A 77 26.04 2.74 13.16
CA VAL A 77 25.38 4.01 13.40
C VAL A 77 25.53 4.30 14.89
N PRO A 78 25.78 5.56 15.30
CA PRO A 78 25.67 5.92 16.71
C PRO A 78 24.30 5.46 17.25
N SER A 79 24.16 5.21 18.56
CA SER A 79 22.82 5.20 19.20
C SER A 79 22.12 6.47 18.75
N GLY A 80 21.20 6.31 17.81
CA GLY A 80 20.69 7.43 17.05
C GLY A 80 19.72 8.18 17.93
N ARG A 81 19.82 9.52 17.98
CA ARG A 81 18.77 10.38 18.57
C ARG A 81 17.36 9.98 18.10
N VAL A 82 17.25 9.41 16.91
CA VAL A 82 16.02 8.84 16.35
C VAL A 82 15.50 7.63 17.15
N PHE A 83 16.36 6.67 17.50
CA PHE A 83 15.99 5.52 18.33
C PHE A 83 15.46 5.99 19.69
N GLU A 84 16.21 6.86 20.39
CA GLU A 84 15.81 7.40 21.68
C GLU A 84 14.52 8.22 21.60
N ALA A 85 14.38 9.07 20.57
CA ALA A 85 13.18 9.86 20.35
C ALA A 85 11.95 8.98 20.06
N TRP A 86 12.12 7.90 19.28
CA TRP A 86 11.02 6.97 19.01
C TRP A 86 10.67 6.17 20.26
N SER A 87 11.65 5.66 21.01
CA SER A 87 11.39 4.99 22.30
C SER A 87 10.62 5.90 23.25
N SER A 88 11.08 7.14 23.44
CA SER A 88 10.41 8.13 24.31
C SER A 88 8.99 8.46 23.84
N LEU A 89 8.77 8.53 22.52
CA LEU A 89 7.46 8.76 21.94
C LEU A 89 6.52 7.58 22.21
N VAL A 90 7.00 6.35 22.02
CA VAL A 90 6.19 5.14 22.25
C VAL A 90 5.83 5.01 23.73
N GLU A 91 6.79 5.21 24.64
CA GLU A 91 6.55 5.23 26.10
C GLU A 91 5.50 6.27 26.48
N LYS A 92 5.56 7.47 25.88
CA LYS A 92 4.56 8.52 26.10
C LYS A 92 3.16 8.10 25.61
N LEU A 93 3.07 7.53 24.41
CA LEU A 93 1.80 7.07 23.84
C LEU A 93 1.19 5.93 24.65
N GLU A 94 2.04 5.02 25.14
CA GLU A 94 1.64 3.94 26.05
C GLU A 94 1.10 4.48 27.37
N ALA A 95 1.84 5.39 28.02
CA ALA A 95 1.44 6.00 29.29
C ALA A 95 0.11 6.78 29.19
N GLU A 96 -0.17 7.37 28.03
CA GLU A 96 -1.42 8.07 27.74
C GLU A 96 -2.56 7.13 27.29
N GLY A 97 -2.30 5.81 27.17
CA GLY A 97 -3.28 4.81 26.77
C GLY A 97 -3.73 4.96 25.31
N ALA A 98 -2.89 5.51 24.43
CA ALA A 98 -3.23 5.69 23.03
C ALA A 98 -3.35 4.33 22.34
N SER A 99 -4.52 4.04 21.75
CA SER A 99 -4.78 2.76 21.08
C SER A 99 -5.22 2.92 19.63
N ARG A 100 -5.55 4.14 19.20
CA ARG A 100 -5.93 4.48 17.82
C ARG A 100 -4.95 5.52 17.30
N ILE A 101 -3.91 5.06 16.62
CA ILE A 101 -2.76 5.90 16.24
C ILE A 101 -2.70 6.01 14.73
N VAL A 102 -2.58 7.22 14.19
CA VAL A 102 -2.41 7.45 12.75
C VAL A 102 -1.05 8.08 12.49
N VAL A 103 -0.23 7.42 11.67
CA VAL A 103 1.11 7.90 11.33
C VAL A 103 1.08 8.59 9.97
N VAL A 104 1.46 9.86 9.93
CA VAL A 104 1.44 10.71 8.73
C VAL A 104 2.81 11.34 8.51
N GLY A 105 3.11 11.75 7.27
CA GLY A 105 4.37 12.37 6.93
C GLY A 105 4.74 12.19 5.47
N GLY A 106 5.78 12.90 5.03
CA GLY A 106 6.27 12.83 3.65
C GLY A 106 6.72 11.42 3.23
N MET A 107 7.03 11.26 1.95
CA MET A 107 7.61 10.01 1.43
C MET A 107 8.98 9.73 2.08
N GLU A 108 9.29 8.45 2.29
CA GLU A 108 10.59 7.97 2.83
C GLU A 108 10.99 8.53 4.21
N THR A 109 10.02 8.96 5.02
CA THR A 109 10.26 9.47 6.39
C THR A 109 10.36 8.38 7.46
N GLY A 110 10.21 7.10 7.10
CA GLY A 110 10.26 5.97 8.04
C GLY A 110 8.92 5.57 8.67
N LYS A 111 7.77 6.06 8.15
CA LYS A 111 6.42 5.76 8.67
C LYS A 111 6.17 4.27 8.92
N SER A 112 6.32 3.43 7.90
CA SER A 112 6.08 1.99 8.01
C SER A 112 6.95 1.32 9.08
N THR A 113 8.18 1.80 9.29
CA THR A 113 9.06 1.32 10.37
C THR A 113 8.57 1.76 11.75
N LEU A 114 8.15 3.02 11.91
CA LEU A 114 7.57 3.46 13.19
C LEU A 114 6.23 2.76 13.48
N VAL A 115 5.40 2.52 12.46
CA VAL A 115 4.16 1.74 12.58
C VAL A 115 4.46 0.32 13.06
N THR A 116 5.46 -0.33 12.46
CA THR A 116 5.91 -1.67 12.90
C THR A 116 6.39 -1.64 14.35
N TRP A 117 7.12 -0.59 14.75
CA TRP A 117 7.58 -0.42 16.13
C TRP A 117 6.42 -0.24 17.11
N LEU A 118 5.48 0.66 16.80
CA LEU A 118 4.28 0.89 17.61
C LEU A 118 3.47 -0.39 17.77
N HIS A 119 3.30 -1.16 16.70
CA HIS A 119 2.69 -2.49 16.75
C HIS A 119 3.42 -3.42 17.73
N ASN A 120 4.74 -3.54 17.60
CA ASN A 120 5.54 -4.48 18.40
C ASN A 120 5.51 -4.17 19.90
N VAL A 121 5.50 -2.89 20.26
CA VAL A 121 5.51 -2.44 21.66
C VAL A 121 4.11 -2.41 22.27
N LEU A 122 3.14 -1.81 21.57
CA LEU A 122 1.80 -1.57 22.10
C LEU A 122 0.83 -2.75 21.85
N GLY A 123 1.21 -3.74 21.05
CA GLY A 123 0.36 -4.89 20.71
C GLY A 123 -0.88 -4.51 19.88
N LEU A 124 -0.81 -3.42 19.12
CA LEU A 124 -1.93 -2.91 18.32
C LEU A 124 -2.01 -3.59 16.95
N GLY A 125 -3.22 -3.78 16.43
CA GLY A 125 -3.42 -4.21 15.04
C GLY A 125 -2.90 -3.17 14.05
N VAL A 126 -2.66 -3.57 12.81
CA VAL A 126 -2.17 -2.65 11.75
C VAL A 126 -3.25 -2.42 10.71
N VAL A 127 -3.39 -1.17 10.28
CA VAL A 127 -4.07 -0.82 9.03
C VAL A 127 -3.05 -0.15 8.09
N GLU A 128 -2.82 -0.76 6.93
CA GLU A 128 -1.95 -0.21 5.90
C GLU A 128 -2.80 0.50 4.83
N ALA A 129 -2.78 1.84 4.85
CA ALA A 129 -3.55 2.71 3.98
C ALA A 129 -2.72 3.40 2.87
N ASP A 130 -1.42 3.11 2.73
CA ASP A 130 -0.63 3.43 1.54
C ASP A 130 -1.00 2.50 0.39
N VAL A 131 -2.03 2.90 -0.35
CA VAL A 131 -2.52 2.17 -1.53
C VAL A 131 -1.52 2.11 -2.69
N GLY A 132 -0.43 2.88 -2.64
CA GLY A 132 0.61 2.90 -3.67
C GLY A 132 1.79 1.97 -3.39
N GLN A 133 2.17 1.83 -2.11
CA GLN A 133 3.27 0.99 -1.64
C GLN A 133 2.86 0.10 -0.45
N ASN A 134 1.67 -0.50 -0.54
CA ASN A 134 1.17 -1.40 0.50
C ASN A 134 2.10 -2.62 0.68
N GLU A 135 2.63 -2.80 1.88
CA GLU A 135 3.61 -3.84 2.23
C GLU A 135 2.96 -5.06 2.87
N LEU A 136 1.87 -4.81 3.61
CA LEU A 136 1.09 -5.81 4.32
C LEU A 136 0.17 -6.59 3.36
N GLY A 137 -0.40 -5.88 2.39
CA GLY A 137 -1.28 -6.42 1.37
C GLY A 137 -0.78 -6.06 -0.03
N LEU A 138 -1.67 -5.50 -0.84
CA LEU A 138 -1.45 -5.30 -2.26
C LEU A 138 -1.67 -3.83 -2.64
N PRO A 139 -1.08 -3.31 -3.72
CA PRO A 139 -1.44 -1.97 -4.17
C PRO A 139 -2.93 -1.90 -4.53
N ALA A 140 -3.47 -0.68 -4.49
CA ALA A 140 -4.90 -0.39 -4.66
C ALA A 140 -5.80 -1.06 -3.61
N CYS A 141 -5.24 -1.52 -2.49
CA CYS A 141 -5.95 -2.02 -1.30
C CYS A 141 -5.59 -1.20 -0.08
N VAL A 142 -6.52 -1.11 0.86
CA VAL A 142 -6.21 -0.89 2.28
C VAL A 142 -6.20 -2.25 2.96
N ALA A 143 -5.07 -2.63 3.54
CA ALA A 143 -4.89 -3.94 4.19
C ALA A 143 -4.97 -3.79 5.70
N TYR A 144 -5.27 -4.87 6.41
CA TYR A 144 -5.22 -4.89 7.87
C TYR A 144 -4.77 -6.24 8.39
N SER A 145 -4.22 -6.22 9.61
CA SER A 145 -3.75 -7.41 10.30
C SER A 145 -4.02 -7.33 11.79
N SER A 146 -4.59 -8.41 12.32
CA SER A 146 -4.68 -8.69 13.75
C SER A 146 -3.58 -9.64 14.25
N ASP A 147 -2.58 -9.93 13.41
CA ASP A 147 -1.39 -10.68 13.81
C ASP A 147 -0.74 -9.98 15.01
N SER A 148 -0.38 -10.72 16.05
CA SER A 148 0.23 -10.18 17.26
C SER A 148 1.72 -10.52 17.37
N ARG A 149 2.29 -11.15 16.33
CA ARG A 149 3.70 -11.51 16.29
C ARG A 149 4.56 -10.27 16.07
N ARG A 150 5.72 -10.24 16.71
CA ARG A 150 6.72 -9.21 16.47
C ARG A 150 7.28 -9.32 15.05
N ALA A 151 7.45 -8.18 14.40
CA ALA A 151 7.87 -8.09 13.00
C ALA A 151 9.01 -7.07 12.81
N VAL A 152 9.87 -7.29 11.81
CA VAL A 152 10.90 -6.29 11.43
C VAL A 152 10.35 -5.32 10.40
N ALA A 153 9.37 -5.75 9.61
CA ALA A 153 8.62 -4.93 8.68
C ALA A 153 7.14 -5.36 8.61
N LEU A 154 6.26 -4.47 8.14
CA LEU A 154 4.85 -4.77 7.93
C LEU A 154 4.60 -5.98 7.02
N SER A 155 5.52 -6.25 6.08
CA SER A 155 5.46 -7.42 5.19
C SER A 155 5.70 -8.77 5.89
N ASP A 156 6.15 -8.76 7.14
CA ASP A 156 6.37 -9.99 7.93
C ASP A 156 5.10 -10.43 8.68
N LEU A 157 4.11 -9.54 8.76
CA LEU A 157 2.80 -9.80 9.37
C LEU A 157 1.89 -10.52 8.38
N GLU A 158 1.03 -11.41 8.90
CA GLU A 158 0.02 -12.07 8.08
C GLU A 158 -1.18 -11.13 7.87
N PRO A 159 -1.58 -10.80 6.62
CA PRO A 159 -2.75 -9.97 6.39
C PRO A 159 -4.03 -10.72 6.75
N SER A 160 -4.88 -10.09 7.57
CA SER A 160 -6.22 -10.60 7.88
C SER A 160 -7.22 -10.33 6.75
N GLY A 161 -6.96 -9.30 5.92
CA GLY A 161 -7.74 -9.02 4.73
C GLY A 161 -7.32 -7.74 4.00
N CYS A 162 -7.94 -7.50 2.84
CA CYS A 162 -7.82 -6.24 2.09
C CYS A 162 -9.21 -5.72 1.74
N LEU A 163 -9.35 -4.40 1.78
CA LEU A 163 -10.43 -3.68 1.11
C LEU A 163 -9.88 -2.91 -0.09
N PHE A 164 -10.19 -3.40 -1.28
CA PHE A 164 -9.85 -2.79 -2.57
C PHE A 164 -10.47 -1.38 -2.74
N VAL A 165 -9.64 -0.42 -3.15
CA VAL A 165 -10.01 0.97 -3.44
C VAL A 165 -9.82 1.36 -4.91
N GLY A 166 -9.32 0.45 -5.75
CA GLY A 166 -9.32 0.64 -7.20
C GLY A 166 -8.20 1.49 -7.80
N HIS A 167 -7.37 2.19 -7.03
CA HIS A 167 -6.29 3.01 -7.57
C HIS A 167 -5.04 3.03 -6.67
N VAL A 168 -3.85 3.15 -7.26
CA VAL A 168 -2.55 3.17 -6.55
C VAL A 168 -2.09 4.58 -6.12
N SER A 169 -3.00 5.55 -6.16
CA SER A 169 -2.73 6.95 -5.80
C SER A 169 -3.86 7.44 -4.93
N ALA A 170 -3.57 7.66 -3.65
CA ALA A 170 -4.53 8.13 -2.68
C ALA A 170 -5.22 9.43 -3.13
N GLU A 171 -4.51 10.34 -3.81
CA GLU A 171 -5.08 11.59 -4.34
C GLU A 171 -6.34 11.36 -5.22
N LYS A 172 -6.43 10.23 -5.91
CA LYS A 172 -7.53 9.91 -6.81
C LYS A 172 -8.73 9.25 -6.11
N VAL A 173 -8.52 8.69 -4.93
CA VAL A 173 -9.48 7.81 -4.24
C VAL A 173 -9.53 8.07 -2.73
N MET A 174 -9.28 9.31 -2.30
CA MET A 174 -9.11 9.69 -0.88
C MET A 174 -10.28 9.23 0.00
N ASP A 175 -11.50 9.40 -0.50
CA ASP A 175 -12.75 8.98 0.11
C ASP A 175 -12.84 7.46 0.29
N LEU A 176 -12.45 6.70 -0.74
CA LEU A 176 -12.41 5.24 -0.68
C LEU A 176 -11.33 4.75 0.30
N VAL A 177 -10.17 5.41 0.36
CA VAL A 177 -9.12 5.07 1.34
C VAL A 177 -9.61 5.31 2.76
N VAL A 178 -10.26 6.45 3.04
CA VAL A 178 -10.83 6.73 4.36
C VAL A 178 -11.89 5.68 4.74
N SER A 179 -12.83 5.40 3.83
CA SER A 179 -13.88 4.41 4.04
C SER A 179 -13.31 3.01 4.32
N ALA A 180 -12.35 2.58 3.50
CA ALA A 180 -11.69 1.29 3.65
C ALA A 180 -10.86 1.21 4.94
N ALA A 181 -10.15 2.28 5.33
CA ALA A 181 -9.40 2.32 6.59
C ALA A 181 -10.32 2.19 7.80
N VAL A 182 -11.46 2.88 7.82
CA VAL A 182 -12.45 2.76 8.90
C VAL A 182 -13.05 1.35 8.96
N ALA A 183 -13.41 0.77 7.82
CA ALA A 183 -13.95 -0.58 7.77
C ALA A 183 -12.91 -1.64 8.19
N SER A 184 -11.63 -1.44 7.86
CA SER A 184 -10.51 -2.26 8.32
C SER A 184 -10.29 -2.13 9.83
N ALA A 185 -10.24 -0.90 10.34
CA ALA A 185 -10.05 -0.61 11.76
C ALA A 185 -11.15 -1.23 12.65
N ARG A 186 -12.41 -1.24 12.19
CA ARG A 186 -13.53 -1.89 12.90
C ARG A 186 -13.36 -3.39 13.10
N ARG A 187 -12.47 -4.04 12.36
CA ARG A 187 -12.16 -5.48 12.52
C ARG A 187 -11.09 -5.74 13.59
N LEU A 188 -10.45 -4.69 14.10
CA LEU A 188 -9.37 -4.76 15.09
C LEU A 188 -9.92 -4.35 16.46
N ARG A 189 -10.05 -5.32 17.37
CA ARG A 189 -10.70 -5.13 18.68
C ARG A 189 -9.79 -4.47 19.74
N GLY A 190 -8.48 -4.60 19.62
CA GLY A 190 -7.49 -4.13 20.59
C GLY A 190 -6.94 -2.73 20.31
N GLY A 191 -7.54 -1.98 19.39
CA GLY A 191 -6.94 -0.77 18.83
C GLY A 191 -6.08 -1.07 17.60
N PHE A 192 -5.54 0.00 17.01
CA PHE A 192 -4.82 -0.06 15.75
C PHE A 192 -3.80 1.08 15.61
N VAL A 193 -2.77 0.80 14.81
CA VAL A 193 -1.88 1.80 14.24
C VAL A 193 -2.05 1.82 12.72
N VAL A 194 -2.13 3.01 12.13
CA VAL A 194 -2.35 3.19 10.70
C VAL A 194 -1.09 3.71 10.02
N ASP A 195 -0.55 2.94 9.07
CA ASP A 195 0.42 3.47 8.09
C ASP A 195 -0.30 4.16 6.95
N THR A 196 0.28 5.26 6.45
CA THR A 196 -0.37 6.07 5.44
C THR A 196 0.57 6.45 4.31
N ASP A 197 0.01 6.82 3.16
CA ASP A 197 0.78 7.32 2.02
C ASP A 197 1.44 8.69 2.29
N GLY A 198 2.40 9.06 1.45
CA GLY A 198 3.14 10.33 1.54
C GLY A 198 2.40 11.60 1.07
N PHE A 199 1.09 11.56 0.78
CA PHE A 199 0.35 12.71 0.26
C PHE A 199 -0.04 13.68 1.39
N VAL A 200 0.87 14.61 1.68
CA VAL A 200 0.73 15.59 2.78
C VAL A 200 0.66 17.05 2.32
N ALA A 201 0.70 17.30 1.00
CA ALA A 201 0.65 18.64 0.43
C ALA A 201 -0.74 18.96 -0.15
N GLY A 202 -1.14 20.24 -0.13
CA GLY A 202 -2.42 20.69 -0.70
C GLY A 202 -3.61 19.96 -0.08
N ARG A 203 -4.41 19.27 -0.92
CA ARG A 203 -5.55 18.45 -0.46
C ARG A 203 -5.14 17.31 0.48
N GLY A 204 -3.87 16.90 0.46
CA GLY A 204 -3.34 15.87 1.36
C GLY A 204 -3.55 16.21 2.83
N VAL A 205 -3.43 17.48 3.23
CA VAL A 205 -3.64 17.90 4.63
C VAL A 205 -5.07 17.59 5.09
N TYR A 206 -6.07 17.98 4.29
CA TYR A 206 -7.48 17.71 4.58
C TYR A 206 -7.79 16.21 4.57
N TYR A 207 -7.18 15.46 3.64
CA TYR A 207 -7.33 14.01 3.59
C TYR A 207 -6.77 13.32 4.83
N LYS A 208 -5.56 13.68 5.29
CA LYS A 208 -4.99 13.11 6.53
C LYS A 208 -5.81 13.48 7.76
N ALA A 209 -6.32 14.71 7.81
CA ALA A 209 -7.20 15.14 8.89
C ALA A 209 -8.54 14.35 8.88
N ALA A 210 -9.16 14.19 7.71
CA ALA A 210 -10.39 13.43 7.54
C ALA A 210 -10.19 11.95 7.90
N LEU A 211 -9.07 11.36 7.50
CA LEU A 211 -8.70 9.99 7.86
C LEU A 211 -8.57 9.84 9.39
N ALA A 212 -7.80 10.70 10.04
CA ALA A 212 -7.61 10.65 11.48
C ALA A 212 -8.91 10.89 12.26
N ALA A 213 -9.74 11.84 11.81
CA ALA A 213 -11.03 12.13 12.43
C ALA A 213 -12.03 10.96 12.26
N ALA A 214 -12.12 10.38 11.06
CA ALA A 214 -13.02 9.25 10.79
C ALA A 214 -12.63 7.97 11.55
N LEU A 215 -11.34 7.82 11.88
CA LEU A 215 -10.80 6.75 12.71
C LEU A 215 -10.87 7.06 14.21
N GLU A 216 -11.35 8.25 14.60
CA GLU A 216 -11.37 8.72 15.99
C GLU A 216 -10.00 8.57 16.66
N ALA A 217 -8.93 8.98 15.97
CA ALA A 217 -7.56 8.77 16.42
C ALA A 217 -7.28 9.46 17.78
N ASP A 218 -6.71 8.72 18.72
CA ASP A 218 -6.22 9.24 20.01
C ASP A 218 -4.95 10.06 19.82
N ALA A 219 -4.15 9.69 18.81
CA ALA A 219 -2.89 10.34 18.48
C ALA A 219 -2.64 10.33 16.96
N VAL A 220 -2.15 11.47 16.46
CA VAL A 220 -1.60 11.60 15.11
C VAL A 220 -0.10 11.84 15.21
N VAL A 221 0.71 10.91 14.72
CA VAL A 221 2.16 11.03 14.73
C VAL A 221 2.64 11.57 13.39
N VAL A 222 3.25 12.75 13.40
CA VAL A 222 3.81 13.42 12.22
C VAL A 222 5.30 13.10 12.12
N MET A 223 5.69 12.41 11.05
CA MET A 223 7.06 12.01 10.77
C MET A 223 7.85 13.09 10.03
N GLY A 224 9.08 13.32 10.49
CA GLY A 224 10.01 14.29 9.93
C GLY A 224 9.70 15.74 10.30
N SER A 225 10.51 16.67 9.78
CA SER A 225 10.26 18.11 9.98
C SER A 225 9.13 18.59 9.06
N ALA A 226 7.92 18.64 9.59
CA ALA A 226 6.72 19.08 8.86
C ALA A 226 5.86 20.07 9.68
N PRO A 227 6.41 21.21 10.13
CA PRO A 227 5.74 22.12 11.07
C PRO A 227 4.40 22.65 10.56
N ALA A 228 4.28 22.91 9.25
CA ALA A 228 3.03 23.37 8.65
C ALA A 228 1.92 22.29 8.70
N LEU A 229 2.28 21.01 8.49
CA LEU A 229 1.35 19.90 8.61
C LEU A 229 0.93 19.74 10.07
N SER A 230 1.88 19.72 11.00
CA SER A 230 1.59 19.62 12.43
C SER A 230 0.67 20.75 12.92
N ALA A 231 0.96 21.99 12.53
CA ALA A 231 0.13 23.15 12.87
C ALA A 231 -1.30 23.04 12.29
N ALA A 232 -1.43 22.64 11.02
CA ALA A 232 -2.74 22.47 10.39
C ALA A 232 -3.57 21.36 11.05
N LEU A 233 -2.96 20.21 11.36
CA LEU A 233 -3.66 19.11 12.04
C LEU A 233 -4.08 19.51 13.47
N ARG A 234 -3.23 20.23 14.22
CA ARG A 234 -3.60 20.79 15.53
C ARG A 234 -4.75 21.79 15.43
N ALA A 235 -4.73 22.68 14.44
CA ALA A 235 -5.80 23.65 14.20
C ALA A 235 -7.15 22.98 13.87
N LEU A 236 -7.13 21.75 13.34
CA LEU A 236 -8.30 20.92 13.11
C LEU A 236 -8.69 20.08 14.34
N GLY A 237 -8.09 20.34 15.51
CA GLY A 237 -8.44 19.70 16.79
C GLY A 237 -7.79 18.34 17.03
N LEU A 238 -6.83 17.92 16.19
CA LEU A 238 -6.17 16.62 16.34
C LEU A 238 -5.02 16.69 17.36
N ARG A 239 -4.84 15.61 18.12
CA ARG A 239 -3.73 15.47 19.07
C ARG A 239 -2.46 15.03 18.33
N VAL A 240 -1.54 15.97 18.11
CA VAL A 240 -0.37 15.77 17.24
C VAL A 240 0.93 15.58 18.03
N TYR A 241 1.65 14.51 17.71
CA TYR A 241 2.99 14.19 18.17
C TYR A 241 3.95 14.27 17.00
N GLU A 242 5.22 14.58 17.27
CA GLU A 242 6.24 14.71 16.23
C GLU A 242 7.31 13.65 16.46
N ALA A 243 7.73 13.00 15.38
CA ALA A 243 8.76 11.98 15.38
C ALA A 243 9.84 12.34 14.34
N PRO A 244 11.13 12.29 14.67
CA PRO A 244 12.19 12.57 13.70
C PRO A 244 12.21 11.51 12.60
N ALA A 245 12.58 11.91 11.40
CA ALA A 245 12.90 10.97 10.32
C ALA A 245 14.31 10.38 10.53
N PRO A 246 14.57 9.14 10.07
CA PRO A 246 15.91 8.56 10.09
C PRO A 246 16.91 9.41 9.28
N GLU A 247 18.17 9.48 9.73
CA GLU A 247 19.24 10.26 9.08
C GLU A 247 19.67 9.70 7.72
N LEU A 248 19.46 8.40 7.49
CA LEU A 248 19.78 7.71 6.24
C LEU A 248 18.49 7.18 5.58
N PRO A 249 17.62 8.07 5.05
CA PRO A 249 16.45 7.62 4.31
C PRO A 249 16.90 6.96 3.00
N ARG A 250 16.27 5.83 2.66
CA ARG A 250 16.48 5.21 1.35
C ARG A 250 15.63 5.97 0.34
N GLU A 251 16.24 6.83 -0.47
CA GLU A 251 15.49 7.50 -1.53
C GLU A 251 14.97 6.48 -2.56
N ARG A 252 13.67 6.55 -2.86
CA ARG A 252 13.04 5.78 -3.94
C ARG A 252 12.52 6.74 -5.00
N SER A 253 12.97 6.54 -6.24
CA SER A 253 12.46 7.30 -7.38
C SER A 253 11.04 6.86 -7.75
N ARG A 254 10.37 7.65 -8.62
CA ARG A 254 9.08 7.23 -9.21
C ARG A 254 9.21 5.94 -10.01
N LEU A 255 10.35 5.72 -10.66
CA LEU A 255 10.63 4.50 -11.40
C LEU A 255 10.76 3.31 -10.46
N ASP A 256 11.48 3.45 -9.34
CA ASP A 256 11.61 2.38 -8.34
C ASP A 256 10.26 1.94 -7.79
N ARG A 257 9.38 2.90 -7.48
CA ARG A 257 8.02 2.62 -7.01
C ARG A 257 7.18 1.89 -8.07
N ARG A 258 7.30 2.27 -9.34
CA ARG A 258 6.60 1.60 -10.44
C ARG A 258 7.13 0.18 -10.65
N SER A 259 8.46 0.01 -10.62
CA SER A 259 9.10 -1.30 -10.73
C SER A 259 8.76 -2.20 -9.55
N PHE A 260 8.64 -1.65 -8.33
CA PHE A 260 8.15 -2.37 -7.16
C PHE A 260 6.74 -2.91 -7.39
N ARG A 261 5.79 -2.05 -7.82
CA ARG A 261 4.42 -2.50 -8.13
C ARG A 261 4.37 -3.52 -9.26
N GLN A 262 5.13 -3.32 -10.34
CA GLN A 262 5.21 -4.28 -11.44
C GLN A 262 5.65 -5.67 -10.97
N ARG A 263 6.65 -5.76 -10.06
CA ARG A 263 7.06 -7.03 -9.45
C ARG A 263 5.95 -7.64 -8.59
N MET A 264 5.20 -6.83 -7.84
CA MET A 264 4.08 -7.33 -7.06
C MET A 264 2.93 -7.82 -7.94
N TRP A 265 2.58 -7.10 -9.00
CA TRP A 265 1.60 -7.54 -9.99
C TRP A 265 2.00 -8.85 -10.66
N SER A 266 3.27 -8.98 -11.03
CA SER A 266 3.80 -10.23 -11.54
C SER A 266 3.67 -11.35 -10.53
N ARG A 267 4.10 -11.14 -9.28
CA ARG A 267 3.98 -12.16 -8.22
C ARG A 267 2.52 -12.57 -7.97
N LEU A 268 1.61 -11.60 -7.99
CA LEU A 268 0.20 -11.79 -7.69
C LEU A 268 -0.57 -12.53 -8.80
N PHE A 269 -0.22 -12.26 -10.06
CA PHE A 269 -1.00 -12.72 -11.21
C PHE A 269 -0.26 -13.71 -12.12
N SER A 270 0.96 -14.13 -11.79
CA SER A 270 1.64 -15.21 -12.54
C SER A 270 0.89 -16.53 -12.41
N ASP A 271 0.48 -16.88 -11.19
CA ASP A 271 -0.25 -18.12 -10.88
C ASP A 271 -1.76 -17.91 -10.67
N ALA A 272 -2.30 -16.78 -11.16
CA ALA A 272 -3.71 -16.46 -10.97
C ALA A 272 -4.64 -17.41 -11.72
N GLU A 273 -5.68 -17.85 -11.03
CA GLU A 273 -6.70 -18.78 -11.52
C GLU A 273 -7.81 -18.06 -12.28
N THR A 274 -8.29 -18.66 -13.37
CA THR A 274 -9.48 -18.18 -14.05
C THR A 274 -10.72 -18.51 -13.23
N VAL A 275 -11.51 -17.48 -12.91
CA VAL A 275 -12.78 -17.59 -12.19
C VAL A 275 -13.88 -16.98 -13.04
N VAL A 276 -14.99 -17.71 -13.16
CA VAL A 276 -16.21 -17.22 -13.80
C VAL A 276 -17.16 -16.78 -12.69
N LEU A 277 -17.51 -15.50 -12.69
CA LEU A 277 -18.58 -14.96 -11.85
C LEU A 277 -19.84 -14.91 -12.69
N ASP A 278 -20.96 -15.34 -12.12
CA ASP A 278 -22.25 -15.43 -12.79
C ASP A 278 -23.34 -14.88 -11.87
N GLY A 279 -24.19 -14.00 -12.40
CA GLY A 279 -25.25 -13.38 -11.60
C GLY A 279 -24.77 -12.36 -10.56
N VAL A 280 -23.57 -11.77 -10.70
CA VAL A 280 -23.00 -10.86 -9.69
C VAL A 280 -23.08 -9.39 -10.07
N PRO A 281 -23.30 -8.45 -9.12
CA PRO A 281 -23.21 -7.03 -9.41
C PRO A 281 -21.78 -6.63 -9.81
N ILE A 282 -21.67 -5.76 -10.82
CA ILE A 282 -20.39 -5.21 -11.29
C ILE A 282 -20.34 -3.71 -10.95
N LEU A 283 -19.58 -3.36 -9.92
CA LEU A 283 -19.41 -1.99 -9.46
C LEU A 283 -18.36 -1.26 -10.33
N GLY A 284 -18.61 0.02 -10.61
CA GLY A 284 -17.73 0.83 -11.46
C GLY A 284 -18.01 0.71 -12.96
N LEU A 285 -19.08 0.00 -13.35
CA LEU A 285 -19.56 -0.11 -14.72
C LEU A 285 -20.76 0.81 -14.95
N CYS A 286 -20.87 1.39 -16.14
CA CYS A 286 -22.09 2.08 -16.57
C CYS A 286 -23.26 1.08 -16.67
N PRO A 287 -24.50 1.51 -16.41
CA PRO A 287 -25.68 0.71 -16.72
C PRO A 287 -25.65 0.22 -18.16
N ALA A 288 -26.00 -1.03 -18.38
CA ALA A 288 -25.95 -1.66 -19.69
C ALA A 288 -27.31 -2.23 -20.11
N SER A 289 -27.56 -2.26 -21.41
CA SER A 289 -28.68 -2.95 -22.05
C SER A 289 -28.20 -3.75 -23.26
N ARG A 290 -28.98 -4.75 -23.66
CA ARG A 290 -28.74 -5.50 -24.91
C ARG A 290 -29.61 -4.94 -26.04
N GLU A 291 -28.99 -4.76 -27.20
CA GLU A 291 -29.66 -4.41 -28.46
C GLU A 291 -29.18 -5.38 -29.55
N GLY A 292 -29.92 -6.48 -29.76
CA GLY A 292 -29.46 -7.60 -30.58
C GLY A 292 -28.16 -8.20 -30.00
N ASP A 293 -27.13 -8.34 -30.83
CA ASP A 293 -25.81 -8.82 -30.42
C ASP A 293 -24.91 -7.72 -29.81
N ALA A 294 -25.41 -6.48 -29.73
CA ALA A 294 -24.66 -5.36 -29.20
C ALA A 294 -24.95 -5.15 -27.71
N THR A 295 -23.92 -4.75 -26.98
CA THR A 295 -24.06 -4.22 -25.62
C THR A 295 -24.01 -2.71 -25.67
N VAL A 296 -25.00 -2.05 -25.08
CA VAL A 296 -25.10 -0.58 -25.02
C VAL A 296 -24.92 -0.14 -23.57
N TYR A 297 -23.87 0.65 -23.32
CA TYR A 297 -23.58 1.26 -22.03
C TYR A 297 -24.12 2.69 -21.99
N HIS A 298 -24.92 3.00 -20.98
CA HIS A 298 -25.51 4.31 -20.74
C HIS A 298 -24.67 5.05 -19.71
N CYS A 299 -23.61 5.72 -20.16
CA CYS A 299 -22.70 6.46 -19.29
C CYS A 299 -23.14 7.94 -19.13
N PRO A 300 -22.69 8.63 -18.06
CA PRO A 300 -23.11 10.01 -17.78
C PRO A 300 -22.83 11.01 -18.90
N ARG A 301 -21.75 10.84 -19.68
CA ARG A 301 -21.35 11.76 -20.75
C ARG A 301 -21.60 11.23 -22.16
N ALA A 302 -21.85 9.93 -22.31
CA ALA A 302 -22.05 9.31 -23.61
C ALA A 302 -22.75 7.95 -23.52
N THR A 303 -23.50 7.61 -24.56
CA THR A 303 -23.95 6.23 -24.82
C THR A 303 -22.90 5.52 -25.68
N LEU A 304 -22.44 4.35 -25.22
CA LEU A 304 -21.32 3.62 -25.80
C LEU A 304 -21.76 2.22 -26.22
N THR A 305 -21.62 1.91 -27.50
CA THR A 305 -21.98 0.60 -28.04
C THR A 305 -20.74 -0.27 -28.23
N VAL A 306 -20.79 -1.48 -27.69
CA VAL A 306 -19.79 -2.53 -27.91
C VAL A 306 -20.43 -3.61 -28.77
N ALA A 307 -19.90 -3.78 -29.98
CA ALA A 307 -20.33 -4.78 -30.94
C ALA A 307 -19.14 -5.22 -31.80
N ALA A 308 -19.24 -6.39 -32.44
CA ALA A 308 -18.20 -6.90 -33.34
C ALA A 308 -17.93 -5.95 -34.54
N ARG A 309 -18.95 -5.22 -34.99
CA ARG A 309 -18.86 -4.15 -35.99
C ARG A 309 -19.17 -2.82 -35.33
N ALA A 310 -18.32 -1.82 -35.56
CA ALA A 310 -18.54 -0.47 -35.02
C ALA A 310 -19.82 0.13 -35.63
N PRO A 311 -20.71 0.76 -34.83
CA PRO A 311 -21.89 1.40 -35.36
C PRO A 311 -21.52 2.58 -36.28
N PRO A 312 -22.33 2.86 -37.32
CA PRO A 312 -22.02 3.89 -38.33
C PRO A 312 -22.03 5.34 -37.77
N ARG A 313 -22.64 5.60 -36.60
CA ARG A 313 -22.61 6.87 -35.87
C ARG A 313 -22.64 6.62 -34.36
N GLY A 314 -21.78 7.30 -33.59
CA GLY A 314 -21.69 7.17 -32.12
C GLY A 314 -20.35 6.58 -31.63
N GLY A 315 -20.08 6.73 -30.33
CA GLY A 315 -18.84 6.32 -29.66
C GLY A 315 -18.70 4.80 -29.49
N GLY A 316 -18.39 4.09 -30.59
CA GLY A 316 -18.20 2.64 -30.56
C GLY A 316 -16.91 2.20 -29.84
N LEU A 317 -17.03 1.19 -28.98
CA LEU A 317 -15.89 0.48 -28.38
C LEU A 317 -15.72 -0.90 -29.02
N ARG A 318 -14.47 -1.36 -29.07
CA ARG A 318 -14.17 -2.73 -29.50
C ARG A 318 -14.36 -3.68 -28.32
N PRO A 319 -14.84 -4.92 -28.55
CA PRO A 319 -14.82 -5.96 -27.53
C PRO A 319 -13.43 -6.14 -26.92
N GLY A 320 -13.37 -6.46 -25.62
CA GLY A 320 -12.12 -6.63 -24.88
C GLY A 320 -11.44 -5.34 -24.43
N TRP A 321 -12.19 -4.22 -24.37
CA TRP A 321 -11.71 -2.95 -23.82
C TRP A 321 -11.38 -3.04 -22.32
N GLU A 322 -12.01 -3.99 -21.64
CA GLU A 322 -11.93 -4.28 -20.21
C GLU A 322 -10.72 -5.15 -19.85
N LYS A 323 -10.09 -5.78 -20.84
CA LYS A 323 -9.03 -6.78 -20.60
C LYS A 323 -7.85 -6.16 -19.86
N GLY A 324 -7.52 -6.73 -18.70
CA GLY A 324 -6.43 -6.29 -17.83
C GLY A 324 -6.84 -5.21 -16.83
N LEU A 325 -8.12 -4.81 -16.76
CA LEU A 325 -8.57 -3.93 -15.68
C LEU A 325 -8.34 -4.61 -14.34
N LEU A 326 -7.64 -3.92 -13.45
CA LEU A 326 -7.52 -4.31 -12.06
C LEU A 326 -8.89 -4.21 -11.40
N ALA A 327 -9.30 -5.28 -10.74
CA ALA A 327 -10.56 -5.41 -10.06
C ALA A 327 -10.37 -6.18 -8.75
N ALA A 328 -11.45 -6.32 -7.98
CA ALA A 328 -11.49 -7.26 -6.88
C ALA A 328 -12.85 -7.94 -6.77
N ILE A 329 -12.82 -9.22 -6.42
CA ILE A 329 -13.99 -10.04 -6.12
C ILE A 329 -14.36 -9.78 -4.66
N ALA A 330 -15.61 -9.39 -4.39
CA ALA A 330 -16.11 -9.25 -3.04
C ALA A 330 -16.50 -10.62 -2.46
N GLU A 331 -16.02 -10.90 -1.24
CA GLU A 331 -16.24 -12.17 -0.55
C GLU A 331 -16.19 -12.00 0.98
N GLY A 332 -17.27 -12.32 1.70
CA GLY A 332 -17.26 -12.36 3.17
C GLY A 332 -16.81 -11.04 3.82
N GLY A 333 -17.06 -9.91 3.16
CA GLY A 333 -16.63 -8.59 3.58
C GLY A 333 -15.14 -8.25 3.35
N THR A 334 -14.35 -9.12 2.71
CA THR A 334 -13.00 -8.81 2.19
C THR A 334 -13.01 -8.83 0.66
N HIS A 335 -11.92 -8.38 0.05
CA HIS A 335 -11.78 -8.32 -1.40
C HIS A 335 -10.58 -9.17 -1.87
N THR A 336 -10.79 -10.06 -2.83
CA THR A 336 -9.73 -10.82 -3.51
C THR A 336 -9.37 -10.14 -4.84
N PRO A 337 -8.13 -9.66 -5.03
CA PRO A 337 -7.75 -8.99 -6.26
C PRO A 337 -7.79 -9.89 -7.48
N ALA A 338 -8.21 -9.30 -8.60
CA ALA A 338 -8.39 -9.98 -9.87
C ALA A 338 -8.05 -9.06 -11.06
N LEU A 339 -7.80 -9.67 -12.22
CA LEU A 339 -7.74 -8.97 -13.50
C LEU A 339 -8.93 -9.38 -14.35
N VAL A 340 -9.65 -8.41 -14.90
CA VAL A 340 -10.74 -8.69 -15.83
C VAL A 340 -10.18 -9.28 -17.12
N GLU A 341 -10.66 -10.46 -17.53
CA GLU A 341 -10.37 -11.00 -18.86
C GLU A 341 -11.43 -10.60 -19.86
N ARG A 342 -12.69 -10.70 -19.45
CA ARG A 342 -13.85 -10.39 -20.28
C ARG A 342 -15.09 -10.15 -19.43
N ILE A 343 -15.83 -9.09 -19.72
CA ILE A 343 -17.22 -8.94 -19.26
C ILE A 343 -18.09 -9.60 -20.32
N VAL A 344 -18.65 -10.77 -20.00
CA VAL A 344 -19.41 -11.60 -20.94
C VAL A 344 -20.82 -11.06 -21.12
N ASP A 345 -21.47 -10.75 -20.00
CA ASP A 345 -22.76 -10.07 -19.98
C ASP A 345 -22.82 -9.09 -18.80
N PRO A 346 -22.77 -7.78 -19.05
CA PRO A 346 -22.89 -6.80 -17.97
C PRO A 346 -24.30 -6.69 -17.39
N VAL A 347 -25.34 -7.14 -18.12
CA VAL A 347 -26.74 -7.08 -17.66
C VAL A 347 -27.02 -8.22 -16.69
N GLU A 348 -26.57 -9.44 -17.03
CA GLU A 348 -26.70 -10.62 -16.17
C GLU A 348 -25.58 -10.73 -15.13
N GLY A 349 -24.58 -9.85 -15.16
CA GLY A 349 -23.48 -9.88 -14.20
C GLY A 349 -22.52 -11.05 -14.41
N ARG A 350 -22.34 -11.48 -15.67
CA ARG A 350 -21.46 -12.59 -16.04
C ARG A 350 -20.10 -12.08 -16.51
N VAL A 351 -19.04 -12.45 -15.79
CA VAL A 351 -17.69 -11.92 -16.03
C VAL A 351 -16.64 -13.00 -15.77
N VAL A 352 -15.58 -12.98 -16.57
CA VAL A 352 -14.42 -13.86 -16.43
C VAL A 352 -13.24 -13.03 -15.96
N VAL A 353 -12.62 -13.46 -14.87
CA VAL A 353 -11.48 -12.79 -14.26
C VAL A 353 -10.34 -13.78 -13.97
N ARG A 354 -9.11 -13.28 -13.89
CA ARG A 354 -7.97 -13.98 -13.30
C ARG A 354 -7.81 -13.52 -11.86
N ALA A 355 -8.20 -14.35 -10.90
CA ALA A 355 -8.12 -14.05 -9.48
C ALA A 355 -6.75 -14.45 -8.92
N SER A 356 -6.20 -13.61 -8.05
CA SER A 356 -4.92 -13.86 -7.37
C SER A 356 -4.90 -15.11 -6.50
N LYS A 357 -6.08 -15.54 -6.04
CA LYS A 357 -6.36 -16.80 -5.37
C LYS A 357 -7.81 -17.18 -5.63
N ARG A 358 -8.16 -18.44 -5.42
CA ARG A 358 -9.55 -18.88 -5.48
C ARG A 358 -10.37 -18.20 -4.36
N PRO A 359 -11.43 -17.46 -4.69
CA PRO A 359 -12.29 -16.86 -3.68
C PRO A 359 -13.18 -17.93 -3.01
N ALA A 360 -13.53 -17.70 -1.75
CA ALA A 360 -14.47 -18.53 -0.98
C ALA A 360 -15.93 -18.27 -1.38
N SER A 361 -16.24 -17.07 -1.86
CA SER A 361 -17.57 -16.69 -2.36
C SER A 361 -17.45 -15.61 -3.44
N THR A 362 -18.54 -15.32 -4.14
CA THR A 362 -18.55 -14.36 -5.26
C THR A 362 -19.75 -13.43 -5.14
N GLU A 363 -19.66 -12.46 -4.23
CA GLU A 363 -20.76 -11.53 -3.92
C GLU A 363 -20.87 -10.38 -4.93
N GLY A 364 -19.78 -10.07 -5.62
CA GLY A 364 -19.70 -8.94 -6.55
C GLY A 364 -18.32 -8.79 -7.17
N LEU A 365 -18.23 -7.97 -8.21
CA LEU A 365 -16.97 -7.52 -8.80
C LEU A 365 -16.84 -6.00 -8.68
N ILE A 366 -15.72 -5.52 -8.16
CA ILE A 366 -15.41 -4.09 -8.03
C ILE A 366 -14.34 -3.72 -9.06
N LEU A 367 -14.69 -2.91 -10.04
CA LEU A 367 -13.73 -2.44 -11.05
C LEU A 367 -12.90 -1.27 -10.51
N GLY A 368 -11.58 -1.37 -10.68
CA GLY A 368 -10.65 -0.28 -10.39
C GLY A 368 -10.37 0.58 -11.64
N TRP A 369 -9.39 1.46 -11.48
CA TRP A 369 -8.97 2.44 -12.48
C TRP A 369 -7.49 2.28 -12.87
N VAL A 370 -6.96 1.08 -12.69
CA VAL A 370 -5.62 0.71 -13.15
C VAL A 370 -5.74 -0.41 -14.16
N LEU A 371 -5.12 -0.23 -15.33
CA LEU A 371 -5.00 -1.24 -16.36
C LEU A 371 -3.63 -1.89 -16.23
N ILE A 372 -3.58 -3.21 -16.12
CA ILE A 372 -2.36 -4.01 -16.06
C ILE A 372 -2.16 -4.67 -17.42
N HIS A 373 -1.01 -4.37 -18.03
CA HIS A 373 -0.61 -4.97 -19.30
C HIS A 373 -0.01 -6.37 -19.10
N SER A 374 0.21 -7.10 -20.19
CA SER A 374 0.75 -8.47 -20.15
C SER A 374 2.18 -8.56 -19.58
N ASP A 375 2.93 -7.46 -19.61
CA ASP A 375 4.25 -7.34 -18.98
C ASP A 375 4.16 -6.86 -17.51
N TYR A 376 2.95 -6.82 -16.96
CA TYR A 376 2.60 -6.29 -15.64
C TYR A 376 2.87 -4.79 -15.45
N SER A 377 3.19 -4.06 -16.52
CA SER A 377 3.25 -2.61 -16.45
C SER A 377 1.84 -2.05 -16.24
N GLU A 378 1.74 -1.08 -15.35
CA GLU A 378 0.47 -0.43 -15.05
C GLU A 378 0.27 0.85 -15.86
N GLU A 379 -0.99 1.14 -16.16
CA GLU A 379 -1.49 2.38 -16.73
C GLU A 379 -2.69 2.88 -15.91
N HIS A 380 -2.72 4.18 -15.62
CA HIS A 380 -3.75 4.78 -14.76
C HIS A 380 -4.86 5.41 -15.61
N LEU A 381 -6.10 5.15 -15.24
CA LEU A 381 -7.31 5.67 -15.89
C LEU A 381 -7.97 6.77 -15.04
N PRO A 382 -8.79 7.66 -15.63
CA PRO A 382 -9.63 8.56 -14.86
C PRO A 382 -10.58 7.81 -13.93
N THR A 383 -10.86 8.37 -12.75
CA THR A 383 -11.76 7.79 -11.73
C THR A 383 -13.24 8.05 -12.04
N GLY A 384 -13.78 7.32 -13.02
CA GLY A 384 -15.19 7.38 -13.42
C GLY A 384 -15.77 6.01 -13.77
N LEU A 385 -16.94 5.96 -14.40
CA LEU A 385 -17.56 4.70 -14.79
C LEU A 385 -16.96 4.14 -16.09
N HIS A 386 -16.82 2.83 -16.14
CA HIS A 386 -16.39 2.11 -17.33
C HIS A 386 -17.56 1.81 -18.27
N PRO A 387 -17.41 1.83 -19.60
CA PRO A 387 -16.15 2.03 -20.34
C PRO A 387 -15.80 3.50 -20.66
N GLU A 388 -16.53 4.48 -20.13
CA GLU A 388 -16.33 5.90 -20.46
C GLU A 388 -14.89 6.39 -20.18
N THR A 389 -14.31 5.96 -19.05
CA THR A 389 -12.92 6.29 -18.65
C THR A 389 -11.88 5.81 -19.66
N VAL A 390 -12.09 4.65 -20.28
CA VAL A 390 -11.19 4.06 -21.28
C VAL A 390 -11.21 4.88 -22.59
N LEU A 391 -12.34 5.52 -22.91
CA LEU A 391 -12.46 6.38 -24.09
C LEU A 391 -11.84 7.76 -23.92
N GLN A 392 -12.01 8.41 -22.76
CA GLN A 392 -11.42 9.72 -22.48
C GLN A 392 -9.88 9.72 -22.68
N ARG A 393 -9.26 8.56 -22.48
CA ARG A 393 -7.84 8.33 -22.80
C ARG A 393 -7.54 8.37 -24.30
N ARG A 394 -8.36 7.70 -25.14
CA ARG A 394 -8.11 7.60 -26.59
C ARG A 394 -8.13 8.97 -27.26
N THR A 395 -9.08 9.82 -26.88
CA THR A 395 -9.21 11.18 -27.40
C THR A 395 -8.05 12.08 -26.97
N GLY A 396 -7.61 11.99 -25.70
CA GLY A 396 -6.46 12.75 -25.20
C GLY A 396 -5.12 12.36 -25.84
N ARG A 397 -4.89 11.07 -26.14
CA ARG A 397 -3.69 10.61 -26.86
C ARG A 397 -3.67 11.05 -28.33
N GLN A 398 -4.83 11.10 -28.99
CA GLN A 398 -4.95 11.59 -30.37
C GLN A 398 -4.67 13.10 -30.46
N GLN A 399 -5.21 13.90 -29.52
CA GLN A 399 -4.93 15.34 -29.46
C GLN A 399 -3.43 15.65 -29.23
N ARG A 400 -2.75 14.90 -28.35
CA ARG A 400 -1.30 15.09 -28.12
C ARG A 400 -0.42 14.65 -29.29
N ARG A 401 -0.85 13.68 -30.10
CA ARG A 401 -0.13 13.29 -31.34
C ARG A 401 -0.29 14.32 -32.46
N GLY A 402 -1.42 15.03 -32.50
CA GLY A 402 -1.68 16.12 -33.46
C GLY A 402 -0.92 17.43 -33.18
N GLN A 403 -0.32 17.57 -31.99
CA GLN A 403 0.43 18.76 -31.56
C GLN A 403 1.95 18.59 -31.64
N ARG A 404 2.48 17.51 -32.27
CA ARG A 404 3.92 17.46 -32.55
C ARG A 404 4.27 18.58 -33.55
N PRO A 405 5.22 19.49 -33.24
CA PRO A 405 5.69 20.45 -34.22
C PRO A 405 6.24 19.67 -35.41
N ARG A 406 5.85 20.05 -36.63
CA ARG A 406 6.53 19.54 -37.82
C ARG A 406 7.99 20.00 -37.74
N PRO A 407 8.97 19.10 -37.93
CA PRO A 407 10.36 19.53 -38.01
C PRO A 407 10.50 20.52 -39.16
N ALA A 408 11.16 21.65 -38.86
CA ALA A 408 11.52 22.67 -39.84
C ALA A 408 12.66 22.19 -40.73
#